data_AF-A0A5C2S6W2-F1
#
_entry.id   AF-A0A5C2S6W2-F1
#
_cell.length_a   1.000
_cell.length_b   1.000
_cell.length_c   1.000
_cell.angle_alpha   90.00
_cell.angle_beta   90.00
_cell.angle_gamma   90.00
#
_symmetry.space_group_name_H-M   'P 1'
#
loop_
_entity.id
_entity.type
_entity.pdbx_description
1 polymer ?
#
loop_
_entity_poly.entity_id
_entity_poly.type
_entity_poly.pdbx_seq_one_letter_code
_entity_poly.pdbx_strand_id
1 'polypeptide(L)'
;MPRKPKTIPGPSRLSGVLARLNQEPRPVLPSLKSLKLTYAYRNDHFGARHFAKEDLPRIRYANPAVDIQVIKPLKTKEETWKPEMVVELKNGTTHTVDMEGKWSSAIFHELMDLSAGAWWQRWKNEQTAAGLSTTPPPPPVPQKKTGAAAVLP
;
A
#
# COMPACT_ATOMS: atom_id res chain seq x y z
N MET A 1 27.26 -23.33 -42.43
CA MET A 1 26.97 -22.06 -41.76
C MET A 1 26.44 -22.34 -40.36
N PRO A 2 27.05 -21.81 -39.28
CA PRO A 2 26.56 -22.03 -37.92
C PRO A 2 25.26 -21.24 -37.69
N ARG A 3 24.19 -21.92 -37.27
CA ARG A 3 22.91 -21.29 -36.91
C ARG A 3 23.11 -20.51 -35.60
N LYS A 4 22.80 -19.21 -35.59
CA LYS A 4 22.80 -18.40 -34.37
C LYS A 4 21.91 -19.10 -33.33
N PRO A 5 22.39 -19.33 -32.08
CA PRO A 5 21.57 -19.95 -31.06
C PRO A 5 20.35 -19.06 -30.80
N LYS A 6 19.17 -19.69 -30.80
CA LYS A 6 17.89 -19.02 -30.57
C LYS A 6 17.93 -18.43 -29.16
N THR A 7 17.95 -17.10 -29.07
CA THR A 7 18.02 -16.35 -27.80
C THR A 7 17.03 -16.94 -26.81
N ILE A 8 17.50 -17.33 -25.62
CA ILE A 8 16.63 -17.73 -24.54
C ILE A 8 15.78 -16.49 -24.20
N PRO A 9 14.46 -16.50 -24.44
CA PRO A 9 13.65 -15.34 -24.15
C PRO A 9 13.78 -15.03 -22.65
N GLY A 10 14.09 -13.78 -22.32
CA GLY A 10 14.11 -13.31 -20.94
C GLY A 10 12.76 -13.55 -20.25
N PRO A 11 12.67 -13.35 -18.92
CA PRO A 11 11.46 -13.64 -18.18
C PRO A 11 10.25 -12.98 -18.82
N SER A 12 9.19 -13.77 -19.03
CA SER A 12 7.93 -13.29 -19.59
C SER A 12 7.35 -12.15 -18.75
N ARG A 13 6.53 -11.29 -19.37
CA ARG A 13 5.80 -10.22 -18.64
C ARG A 13 4.95 -10.79 -17.50
N LEU A 14 4.33 -11.95 -17.73
CA LEU A 14 3.54 -12.66 -16.73
C LEU A 14 4.39 -13.11 -15.54
N SER A 15 5.58 -13.68 -15.77
CA SER A 15 6.49 -14.03 -14.67
C SER A 15 6.92 -12.81 -13.85
N GLY A 16 7.10 -11.65 -14.48
CA GLY A 16 7.38 -10.40 -13.76
C GLY A 16 6.21 -9.94 -12.89
N VAL A 17 4.97 -10.06 -13.38
CA VAL A 17 3.76 -9.74 -12.60
C VAL A 17 3.60 -10.71 -11.43
N LEU A 18 3.77 -12.01 -11.65
CA LEU A 18 3.70 -13.02 -10.60
C LEU A 18 4.78 -12.82 -9.53
N ALA A 19 6.00 -12.43 -9.92
CA ALA A 19 7.07 -12.13 -8.97
C ALA A 19 6.67 -10.97 -8.03
N ARG A 20 6.02 -9.92 -8.56
CA ARG A 20 5.51 -8.80 -7.76
C ARG A 20 4.34 -9.20 -6.88
N LEU A 21 3.38 -9.97 -7.40
CA LEU A 21 2.22 -10.42 -6.62
C LEU A 21 2.61 -11.36 -5.47
N ASN A 22 3.65 -12.17 -5.66
CA ASN A 22 4.16 -13.10 -4.66
C ASN A 22 5.27 -12.51 -3.77
N GLN A 23 5.59 -11.23 -3.92
CA GLN A 23 6.62 -10.57 -3.13
C GLN A 23 6.28 -10.61 -1.63
N GLU A 24 7.30 -10.87 -0.81
CA GLU A 24 7.18 -10.85 0.65
C GLU A 24 7.19 -9.42 1.20
N PRO A 25 6.43 -9.13 2.27
CA PRO A 25 5.50 -10.01 2.99
C PRO A 25 4.21 -10.28 2.19
N ARG A 26 3.73 -11.53 2.20
CA ARG A 26 2.50 -11.92 1.49
C ARG A 26 1.27 -11.49 2.30
N PRO A 27 0.38 -10.63 1.77
CA PRO A 27 -0.73 -10.09 2.54
C PRO A 27 -1.89 -11.09 2.66
N VAL A 28 -1.73 -12.14 3.46
CA VAL A 28 -2.82 -13.09 3.76
C VAL A 28 -3.64 -12.53 4.93
N LEU A 29 -4.90 -12.19 4.66
CA LEU A 29 -5.78 -11.47 5.58
C LEU A 29 -7.03 -12.31 5.91
N PRO A 30 -6.91 -13.33 6.78
CA PRO A 30 -7.97 -14.29 7.01
C PRO A 30 -9.20 -13.68 7.71
N SER A 31 -9.03 -12.62 8.51
CA SER A 31 -10.11 -11.96 9.23
C SER A 31 -10.81 -10.87 8.42
N LEU A 32 -10.29 -10.50 7.25
CA LEU A 32 -10.86 -9.46 6.40
C LEU A 32 -12.09 -9.99 5.65
N LYS A 33 -13.18 -9.22 5.66
CA LYS A 33 -14.41 -9.49 4.89
C LYS A 33 -14.53 -8.54 3.71
N SER A 34 -14.47 -7.24 3.97
CA SER A 34 -14.54 -6.20 2.94
C SER A 34 -13.52 -5.09 3.20
N LEU A 35 -13.05 -4.47 2.12
CA LEU A 35 -12.13 -3.35 2.14
C LEU A 35 -12.65 -2.27 1.22
N LYS A 36 -12.94 -1.10 1.77
CA LYS A 36 -13.41 0.05 1.01
C LYS A 36 -12.41 1.19 1.11
N LEU A 37 -11.84 1.58 -0.02
CA LEU A 37 -10.82 2.60 -0.12
C LEU A 37 -11.39 3.84 -0.81
N THR A 38 -11.31 5.00 -0.17
CA THR A 38 -11.76 6.27 -0.75
C THR A 38 -10.58 7.23 -0.84
N TYR A 39 -10.20 7.64 -2.06
CA TYR A 39 -9.08 8.56 -2.28
C TYR A 39 -9.21 9.38 -3.57
N ALA A 40 -8.51 10.51 -3.65
CA ALA A 40 -8.69 11.49 -4.71
C ALA A 40 -8.33 10.97 -6.09
N TYR A 41 -9.23 11.20 -7.05
CA TYR A 41 -8.99 10.82 -8.44
C TYR A 41 -7.75 11.53 -9.00
N ARG A 42 -7.65 12.85 -8.78
CA ARG A 42 -6.55 13.70 -9.29
C ARG A 42 -5.96 14.53 -8.17
N ASN A 43 -4.63 14.55 -8.15
CA ASN A 43 -3.80 15.24 -7.16
C ASN A 43 -4.15 14.79 -5.74
N ASP A 44 -3.30 15.11 -4.77
CA ASP A 44 -3.49 14.73 -3.38
C ASP A 44 -3.37 13.22 -3.07
N HIS A 45 -3.18 12.93 -1.78
CA HIS A 45 -3.19 11.58 -1.18
C HIS A 45 -2.29 10.56 -1.91
N PHE A 46 -1.04 10.96 -2.18
CA PHE A 46 -0.07 10.12 -2.90
C PHE A 46 0.13 8.75 -2.25
N GLY A 47 0.17 8.68 -0.91
CA GLY A 47 0.28 7.42 -0.18
C GLY A 47 -0.84 6.43 -0.50
N ALA A 48 -2.10 6.89 -0.47
CA ALA A 48 -3.27 6.07 -0.81
C ALA A 48 -3.25 5.64 -2.28
N ARG A 49 -2.81 6.51 -3.20
CA ARG A 49 -2.66 6.18 -4.63
C ARG A 49 -1.59 5.11 -4.86
N HIS A 50 -0.46 5.24 -4.19
CA HIS A 50 0.62 4.26 -4.25
C HIS A 50 0.17 2.92 -3.67
N PHE A 51 -0.52 2.93 -2.52
CA PHE A 51 -1.10 1.73 -1.92
C PHE A 51 -2.09 1.04 -2.87
N ALA A 52 -3.01 1.80 -3.48
CA ALA A 52 -3.97 1.27 -4.44
C ALA A 52 -3.32 0.67 -5.71
N LYS A 53 -2.13 1.16 -6.10
CA LYS A 53 -1.41 0.71 -7.29
C LYS A 53 -0.51 -0.49 -7.03
N GLU A 54 0.21 -0.49 -5.90
CA GLU A 54 1.26 -1.47 -5.62
C GLU A 54 0.76 -2.59 -4.68
N ASP A 55 0.06 -2.24 -3.60
CA ASP A 55 -0.29 -3.19 -2.53
C ASP A 55 -1.67 -3.82 -2.73
N LEU A 56 -2.65 -3.08 -3.24
CA LEU A 56 -4.01 -3.58 -3.45
C LEU A 56 -4.08 -4.78 -4.42
N PRO A 57 -3.34 -4.81 -5.55
CA PRO A 57 -3.29 -6.01 -6.40
C PRO A 57 -2.72 -7.22 -5.67
N ARG A 58 -1.72 -7.03 -4.80
CA ARG A 58 -1.12 -8.10 -3.99
C ARG A 58 -2.13 -8.64 -2.98
N ILE A 59 -2.88 -7.77 -2.32
CA ILE A 59 -3.95 -8.13 -1.37
C ILE A 59 -5.06 -8.91 -2.07
N ARG A 60 -5.52 -8.46 -3.23
CA ARG A 60 -6.56 -9.15 -4.01
C ARG A 60 -6.08 -10.53 -4.47
N TYR A 61 -4.82 -10.64 -4.88
CA TYR A 61 -4.24 -11.91 -5.32
C TYR A 61 -4.13 -12.93 -4.18
N ALA A 62 -3.72 -12.50 -2.99
CA ALA A 62 -3.63 -13.35 -1.81
C ALA A 62 -5.01 -13.69 -1.22
N ASN A 63 -6.02 -12.83 -1.37
CA ASN A 63 -7.34 -12.98 -0.78
C ASN A 63 -8.44 -12.79 -1.84
N PRO A 64 -8.69 -13.78 -2.72
CA PRO A 64 -9.67 -13.64 -3.79
C PRO A 64 -11.11 -13.49 -3.28
N ALA A 65 -11.40 -14.01 -2.09
CA ALA A 65 -12.75 -14.00 -1.50
C ALA A 65 -13.14 -12.66 -0.83
N VAL A 66 -12.22 -11.72 -0.67
CA VAL A 66 -12.49 -10.42 -0.03
C VAL A 66 -13.16 -9.48 -1.03
N ASP A 67 -14.21 -8.78 -0.60
CA ASP A 67 -14.76 -7.69 -1.41
C ASP A 67 -13.89 -6.44 -1.28
N ILE A 68 -13.42 -5.89 -2.40
CA ILE A 68 -12.54 -4.71 -2.40
C ILE A 68 -13.17 -3.68 -3.32
N GLN A 69 -13.56 -2.56 -2.73
CA GLN A 69 -14.20 -1.43 -3.40
C GLN A 69 -13.27 -0.22 -3.36
N VAL A 70 -13.10 0.43 -4.51
CA VAL A 70 -12.25 1.62 -4.63
C VAL A 70 -13.08 2.77 -5.18
N ILE A 71 -13.32 3.78 -4.34
CA ILE A 71 -14.07 4.98 -4.69
C ILE A 71 -13.07 6.11 -4.95
N LYS A 72 -13.17 6.69 -6.14
CA LYS A 72 -12.30 7.79 -6.59
C LYS A 72 -13.16 9.00 -6.96
N PRO A 73 -13.66 9.75 -5.98
CA PRO A 73 -14.46 10.93 -6.26
C PRO A 73 -13.58 12.00 -6.93
N LEU A 74 -14.20 12.77 -7.82
CA LEU A 74 -13.57 13.89 -8.50
C LEU A 74 -13.59 15.10 -7.56
N LYS A 75 -12.41 15.52 -7.09
CA LYS A 75 -12.26 16.67 -6.19
C LYS A 75 -12.48 17.98 -6.97
N THR A 76 -13.43 18.81 -6.52
CA THR A 76 -13.51 20.24 -6.87
C THR A 76 -12.51 21.02 -6.00
N LYS A 77 -12.03 22.18 -6.47
CA LYS A 77 -10.93 22.91 -5.81
C LYS A 77 -11.23 23.36 -4.36
N GLU A 78 -12.49 23.38 -3.97
CA GLU A 78 -12.97 23.91 -2.69
C GLU A 78 -13.19 22.81 -1.64
N GLU A 79 -13.34 21.56 -2.06
CA GLU A 79 -13.57 20.44 -1.14
C GLU A 79 -12.25 19.88 -0.64
N THR A 80 -11.91 20.10 0.63
CA THR A 80 -10.80 19.41 1.29
C THR A 80 -11.35 18.18 1.99
N TRP A 81 -11.01 16.99 1.48
CA TRP A 81 -11.46 15.72 2.03
C TRP A 81 -10.26 14.86 2.41
N LYS A 82 -10.49 13.97 3.39
CA LYS A 82 -9.47 13.08 3.91
C LYS A 82 -9.60 11.70 3.28
N PRO A 83 -8.48 11.06 2.88
CA PRO A 83 -8.53 9.73 2.31
C PRO A 83 -8.79 8.72 3.43
N GLU A 84 -9.82 7.90 3.26
CA GLU A 84 -10.29 6.96 4.28
C GLU A 84 -10.30 5.53 3.76
N MET A 85 -9.86 4.61 4.61
CA MET A 85 -9.91 3.18 4.37
C MET A 85 -10.82 2.53 5.42
N VAL A 86 -11.94 1.99 4.97
CA VAL A 86 -12.87 1.25 5.82
C VAL A 86 -12.59 -0.24 5.67
N VAL A 87 -12.25 -0.88 6.79
CA VAL A 87 -11.91 -2.28 6.89
C VAL A 87 -13.03 -2.98 7.66
N GLU A 88 -13.77 -3.86 7.01
CA GLU A 88 -14.76 -4.69 7.68
C GLU A 88 -14.19 -6.08 7.91
N LEU A 89 -14.16 -6.48 9.18
CA LEU A 89 -13.70 -7.79 9.61
C LEU A 89 -14.87 -8.79 9.63
N LYS A 90 -14.56 -10.08 9.54
CA LYS A 90 -15.54 -11.17 9.57
C LYS A 90 -16.32 -11.26 10.88
N ASN A 91 -15.77 -10.73 11.97
CA ASN A 91 -16.43 -10.62 13.26
C ASN A 91 -17.49 -9.50 13.31
N GLY A 92 -17.66 -8.73 12.22
CA GLY A 92 -18.59 -7.60 12.15
C GLY A 92 -18.02 -6.27 12.67
N THR A 93 -16.74 -6.22 13.07
CA THR A 93 -16.09 -4.98 13.47
C THR A 93 -15.65 -4.20 12.23
N THR A 94 -16.00 -2.91 12.21
CA THR A 94 -15.58 -1.98 11.16
C THR A 94 -14.53 -1.03 11.73
N HIS A 95 -13.39 -0.93 11.07
CA HIS A 95 -12.33 0.02 11.40
C HIS A 95 -12.19 1.05 10.27
N THR A 96 -12.19 2.32 10.63
CA THR A 96 -11.89 3.40 9.69
C THR A 96 -10.46 3.86 9.95
N VAL A 97 -9.61 3.75 8.93
CA VAL A 97 -8.21 4.14 8.93
C VAL A 97 -8.05 5.42 8.12
N ASP A 98 -7.57 6.47 8.77
CA ASP A 98 -7.15 7.71 8.10
C ASP A 98 -5.83 7.48 7.36
N MET A 99 -5.78 7.86 6.08
CA MET A 99 -4.60 7.72 5.22
C MET A 99 -3.92 9.07 4.91
N GLU A 100 -4.39 10.17 5.50
CA GLU A 100 -3.84 11.50 5.26
C GLU A 100 -2.37 11.59 5.67
N GLY A 101 -1.51 12.04 4.76
CA GLY A 101 -0.06 12.20 5.02
C GLY A 101 0.72 10.89 5.25
N LYS A 102 0.06 9.72 5.25
CA LYS A 102 0.72 8.43 5.45
C LYS A 102 1.36 7.92 4.16
N TRP A 103 2.46 7.19 4.31
CA TRP A 103 3.10 6.45 3.22
C TRP A 103 2.35 5.15 2.93
N SER A 104 2.45 4.62 1.71
CA SER A 104 1.79 3.34 1.37
C SER A 104 2.24 2.20 2.27
N SER A 105 3.53 2.16 2.63
CA SER A 105 4.07 1.18 3.57
C SER A 105 3.43 1.29 4.96
N ALA A 106 3.22 2.50 5.49
CA ALA A 106 2.56 2.69 6.77
C ALA A 106 1.10 2.20 6.74
N ILE A 107 0.35 2.53 5.68
CA ILE A 107 -1.04 2.08 5.47
C ILE A 107 -1.09 0.54 5.38
N PHE A 108 -0.14 -0.07 4.66
CA PHE A 108 -0.04 -1.51 4.54
C PHE A 108 0.23 -2.18 5.90
N HIS A 109 1.21 -1.69 6.66
CA HIS A 109 1.52 -2.26 7.97
C HIS A 109 0.33 -2.15 8.94
N GLU A 110 -0.38 -1.02 8.93
CA GLU A 110 -1.58 -0.80 9.75
C GLU A 110 -2.71 -1.77 9.37
N LEU A 111 -2.95 -1.97 8.06
CA LEU A 111 -3.93 -2.96 7.60
C LEU A 111 -3.55 -4.38 8.03
N MET A 112 -2.27 -4.74 7.92
CA MET A 112 -1.75 -6.04 8.32
C MET A 112 -1.87 -6.25 9.83
N ASP A 113 -1.60 -5.23 10.63
CA ASP A 113 -1.78 -5.29 12.09
C ASP A 113 -3.23 -5.53 12.49
N LEU A 114 -4.19 -5.01 11.73
CA LEU A 114 -5.62 -5.22 11.97
C LEU A 114 -6.11 -6.60 11.49
N SER A 115 -5.57 -7.13 10.39
CA SER A 115 -6.22 -8.23 9.65
C SER A 115 -5.38 -9.47 9.37
N ALA A 116 -4.05 -9.41 9.53
CA ALA A 116 -3.16 -10.53 9.22
C ALA A 116 -3.04 -11.53 10.38
N GLY A 117 -3.28 -11.10 11.63
CA GLY A 117 -3.29 -11.99 12.80
C GLY A 117 -1.90 -12.53 13.17
N ALA A 118 -1.84 -13.80 13.61
CA ALA A 118 -0.66 -14.37 14.26
C ALA A 118 0.56 -14.55 13.35
N TRP A 119 0.37 -14.81 12.04
CA TRP A 119 1.50 -15.03 11.13
C TRP A 119 2.32 -13.74 10.93
N TRP A 120 1.65 -12.60 10.91
CA TRP A 120 2.28 -11.29 10.74
C TRP A 120 3.16 -10.91 11.93
N GLN A 121 2.71 -11.25 13.15
CA GLN A 121 3.52 -11.08 14.36
C GLN A 121 4.77 -11.97 14.33
N ARG A 122 4.65 -13.22 13.86
CA ARG A 122 5.81 -14.11 13.67
C ARG A 122 6.80 -13.53 12.67
N TRP A 123 6.31 -13.07 11.52
CA TRP A 123 7.14 -12.42 10.51
C TRP A 123 7.85 -11.18 11.05
N LYS A 124 7.15 -10.33 11.82
CA LYS A 124 7.77 -9.16 12.48
C LYS A 124 8.89 -9.56 13.44
N ASN A 125 8.69 -10.62 14.22
CA ASN A 125 9.70 -11.13 15.14
C ASN A 125 10.91 -11.70 14.40
N GLU A 126 10.69 -12.43 13.29
CA GLU A 126 11.75 -12.95 12.43
C GLU A 126 12.58 -11.83 11.80
N GLN A 127 11.93 -10.78 11.30
CA GLN A 127 12.63 -9.61 10.74
C GLN A 127 13.44 -8.85 11.80
N THR A 128 12.87 -8.71 13.00
CA THR A 128 13.57 -8.09 14.14
C THR A 128 14.77 -8.93 14.56
N ALA A 129 14.62 -10.26 14.60
CA ALA A 129 15.72 -11.19 14.88
C ALA A 129 16.81 -11.16 13.79
N ALA A 130 16.43 -10.92 12.53
CA ALA A 130 17.35 -10.71 11.41
C ALA A 130 18.00 -9.31 11.38
N GLY A 131 17.65 -8.43 12.33
CA GLY A 131 18.21 -7.08 12.43
C GLY A 131 17.66 -6.08 11.40
N LEU A 132 16.59 -6.43 10.69
CA LEU A 132 15.90 -5.51 9.77
C LEU A 132 14.82 -4.74 10.53
N SER A 133 14.82 -3.41 10.39
CA SER A 133 13.79 -2.56 10.99
C SER A 133 12.45 -2.79 10.29
N THR A 134 11.51 -3.43 10.99
CA THR A 134 10.18 -3.79 10.47
C THR A 134 9.18 -2.63 10.48
N THR A 135 9.58 -1.47 11.01
CA THR A 135 8.75 -0.26 11.05
C THR A 135 9.05 0.57 9.80
N PRO A 136 8.03 0.94 8.99
CA PRO A 136 8.26 1.83 7.87
C PRO A 136 8.82 3.16 8.37
N PRO A 137 9.77 3.78 7.64
CA PRO A 137 10.32 5.06 8.04
C PRO A 137 9.17 6.09 8.15
N PRO A 138 9.20 6.97 9.17
CA PRO A 138 8.21 8.03 9.28
C PRO A 138 8.24 8.90 8.02
N PRO A 139 7.08 9.44 7.58
CA PRO A 139 7.07 10.37 6.47
C PRO A 139 8.02 11.55 6.78
N PRO A 140 8.79 12.04 5.79
CA PRO A 140 9.63 13.20 5.99
C PRO A 140 8.75 14.35 6.46
N VAL A 141 9.09 14.92 7.62
CA VAL A 141 8.42 16.11 8.13
C VAL A 141 8.47 17.15 7.01
N PRO A 142 7.33 17.74 6.59
CA PRO A 142 7.36 18.77 5.56
C PRO A 142 8.28 19.88 6.05
N GLN A 143 9.45 19.99 5.44
CA GLN A 143 10.37 21.08 5.73
C GLN A 143 9.61 22.36 5.40
N LYS A 144 9.29 23.15 6.42
CA LYS A 144 8.77 24.51 6.22
C LYS A 144 9.81 25.18 5.33
N LYS A 145 9.46 25.43 4.06
CA LYS A 145 10.27 26.26 3.18
C LYS A 145 10.32 27.62 3.85
N THR A 146 11.41 27.91 4.56
CA THR A 146 11.76 29.26 5.00
C THR A 146 11.96 30.04 3.72
N GLY A 147 10.89 30.73 3.31
CA GLY A 147 10.94 31.64 2.18
C GLY A 147 12.03 32.66 2.44
N ALA A 148 12.97 32.75 1.50
CA ALA A 148 13.91 33.84 1.42
C ALA A 148 13.13 35.16 1.28
N ALA A 149 12.85 35.80 2.42
CA ALA A 149 12.32 37.15 2.53
C ALA A 149 13.32 37.98 3.31
N ALA A 150 14.44 38.32 2.67
CA ALA A 150 15.34 39.40 3.10
C ALA A 150 16.32 39.73 1.98
N VAL A 151 15.81 40.11 0.80
CA VAL A 151 16.56 40.99 -0.11
C VAL A 151 15.55 41.98 -0.64
N LEU A 152 15.80 43.26 -0.35
CA LEU A 152 15.47 44.48 -1.10
C LEU A 152 15.43 45.67 -0.12
N PRO A 153 15.75 46.89 -0.58
CA PRO A 153 17.03 47.37 -1.10
C PRO A 153 17.74 48.32 -0.11
#